data_AF-A0A9J6BFN8-F1
#
_entry.id   AF-A0A9J6BFN8-F1
#
_cell.length_a   1.000
_cell.length_b   1.000
_cell.length_c   1.000
_cell.angle_alpha   90.00
_cell.angle_beta   90.00
_cell.angle_gamma   90.00
#
_symmetry.space_group_name_H-M   'P 1'
#
loop_
_entity.id
_entity.type
_entity.pdbx_description
1 polymer ?
#
loop_
_entity_poly.entity_id
_entity_poly.type
_entity_poly.pdbx_seq_one_letter_code
_entity_poly.pdbx_strand_id
1 'polypeptide(L)'
;MSSNTEENSILFSQTSSPSTIDVDTLSKSMRHFGVADYAVFILMLVFSSLVGLYFGYQDHKMKKQNKRNGIEDDAANYLVGGRNMQVLPVALSLTASFVSGITLLGTSTEIYLYGSQYCFFLIAIVLTGFIIHSTIIPVLHELEITSTYQYLEARFNRELRLFGSISFCFMTILWLPIVIYMPALAFNQTTGIDIHVITPFQCFICIVYTSLGGIKAVVWDLWKNNFFKNF
;
A
#
# COMPACT_ATOMS: atom_id res chain seq x y z
N MET A 1 -34.19 0.76 67.45
CA MET A 1 -33.98 -0.22 66.35
C MET A 1 -34.22 0.46 64.99
N SER A 2 -33.54 1.59 64.72
CA SER A 2 -33.70 2.35 63.46
C SER A 2 -32.42 3.09 63.04
N SER A 3 -31.28 2.83 63.69
CA SER A 3 -30.01 3.54 63.42
C SER A 3 -28.96 2.66 62.72
N ASN A 4 -29.22 1.35 62.55
CA ASN A 4 -28.28 0.41 61.90
C ASN A 4 -28.67 0.09 60.44
N THR A 5 -29.76 0.70 59.95
CA THR A 5 -30.23 0.50 58.57
C THR A 5 -29.66 1.57 57.62
N GLU A 6 -29.29 2.75 58.15
CA GLU A 6 -28.63 3.79 57.35
C GLU A 6 -27.13 3.54 57.18
N GLU A 7 -26.41 3.01 58.17
CA GLU A 7 -24.97 2.72 58.01
C GLU A 7 -24.67 1.62 56.99
N ASN A 8 -25.59 0.66 56.82
CA ASN A 8 -25.47 -0.40 55.83
C ASN A 8 -25.90 0.03 54.41
N SER A 9 -26.67 1.12 54.27
CA SER A 9 -27.01 1.67 52.94
C SER A 9 -25.90 2.57 52.36
N ILE A 10 -25.04 3.12 53.22
CA ILE A 10 -23.82 3.84 52.79
C ILE A 10 -22.72 2.86 52.36
N LEU A 11 -22.60 1.72 53.03
CA LEU A 11 -21.62 0.68 52.67
C LEU A 11 -21.99 -0.05 51.36
N PHE A 12 -23.28 -0.16 51.03
CA PHE A 12 -23.76 -0.81 49.80
C PHE A 12 -23.74 0.10 48.56
N SER A 13 -23.54 1.41 48.71
CA SER A 13 -23.41 2.34 47.58
C SER A 13 -21.97 2.45 47.05
N GLN A 14 -20.99 1.81 47.68
CA GLN A 14 -19.59 1.81 47.23
C GLN A 14 -19.15 0.53 46.49
N THR A 15 -20.06 -0.42 46.27
CA THR A 15 -19.75 -1.66 45.55
C THR A 15 -20.81 -1.97 44.52
N SER A 16 -20.71 -1.37 43.33
CA SER A 16 -21.09 -1.95 42.02
C SER A 16 -21.31 -0.88 40.94
N SER A 17 -20.24 -0.19 40.55
CA SER A 17 -20.12 0.22 39.15
C SER A 17 -19.27 -0.88 38.49
N PRO A 18 -19.75 -1.62 37.48
CA PRO A 18 -18.87 -2.51 36.76
C PRO A 18 -17.75 -1.63 36.22
N SER A 19 -16.51 -2.05 36.41
CA SER A 19 -15.32 -1.43 35.88
C SER A 19 -15.45 -1.28 34.37
N THR A 20 -16.05 -0.17 33.91
CA THR A 20 -15.78 0.35 32.59
C THR A 20 -14.34 0.77 32.68
N ILE A 21 -13.43 -0.10 32.24
CA ILE A 21 -12.09 0.31 31.85
C ILE A 21 -12.35 1.48 30.92
N ASP A 22 -12.16 2.69 31.44
CA ASP A 22 -12.57 3.91 30.77
C ASP A 22 -11.78 3.94 29.47
N VAL A 23 -12.49 3.71 28.35
CA VAL A 23 -11.87 3.49 27.04
C VAL A 23 -11.01 4.68 26.64
N ASP A 24 -11.36 5.86 27.15
CA ASP A 24 -10.61 7.09 26.97
C ASP A 24 -9.31 7.09 27.79
N THR A 25 -9.34 6.60 29.03
CA THR A 25 -8.15 6.43 29.87
C THR A 25 -7.22 5.30 29.36
N LEU A 26 -7.79 4.19 28.87
CA LEU A 26 -7.03 3.09 28.25
C LEU A 26 -6.42 3.53 26.90
N SER A 27 -7.19 4.24 26.07
CA SER A 27 -6.73 4.82 24.81
C SER A 27 -5.62 5.84 25.05
N LYS A 28 -5.74 6.68 26.09
CA LYS A 28 -4.70 7.64 26.49
C LYS A 28 -3.43 6.95 27.03
N SER A 29 -3.56 5.80 27.69
CA SER A 29 -2.42 4.98 28.15
C SER A 29 -1.71 4.27 26.98
N MET A 30 -2.45 3.80 25.97
CA MET A 30 -1.88 3.20 24.75
C MET A 30 -1.31 4.21 23.74
N ARG A 31 -1.64 5.50 23.89
CA ARG A 31 -1.14 6.63 23.08
C ARG A 31 0.22 7.16 23.57
N HIS A 32 1.19 6.30 23.80
CA HIS A 32 2.58 6.71 24.04
C HIS A 32 3.43 6.45 22.80
N PHE A 33 3.32 7.33 21.80
CA PHE A 33 4.40 7.46 20.83
C PHE A 33 5.53 8.24 21.49
N GLY A 34 6.66 7.59 21.69
CA GLY A 34 7.86 8.26 22.17
C GLY A 34 8.33 9.26 21.13
N VAL A 35 9.15 10.22 21.56
CA VAL A 35 9.86 11.14 20.65
C VAL A 35 10.67 10.34 19.61
N ALA A 36 11.14 9.14 19.99
CA ALA A 36 11.85 8.22 19.11
C ALA A 36 10.96 7.69 17.95
N ASP A 37 9.70 7.36 18.21
CA ASP A 37 8.80 6.82 17.18
C ASP A 37 8.44 7.89 16.14
N TYR A 38 8.22 9.13 16.60
CA TYR A 38 8.06 10.27 15.70
C TYR A 38 9.32 10.55 14.88
N ALA A 39 10.50 10.45 15.50
CA ALA A 39 11.77 10.66 14.80
C ALA A 39 11.98 9.60 13.71
N VAL A 40 11.70 8.33 13.99
CA VAL A 40 11.78 7.23 13.01
C VAL A 40 10.76 7.44 11.88
N PHE A 41 9.52 7.83 12.21
CA PHE A 41 8.49 8.07 11.22
C PHE A 41 8.85 9.23 10.28
N ILE A 42 9.30 10.36 10.82
CA ILE A 42 9.75 11.51 10.03
C ILE A 42 10.98 11.15 9.19
N LEU A 43 11.95 10.43 9.76
CA LEU A 43 13.14 9.99 9.02
C LEU A 43 12.75 9.05 7.88
N MET A 44 11.82 8.13 8.09
CA MET A 44 11.32 7.22 7.05
C MET A 44 10.61 8.00 5.92
N LEU A 45 9.76 8.97 6.27
CA LEU A 45 9.08 9.82 5.28
C LEU A 45 10.06 10.69 4.49
N VAL A 46 11.04 11.29 5.18
CA VAL A 46 12.09 12.10 4.54
C VAL A 46 12.96 11.24 3.64
N PHE A 47 13.37 10.06 4.09
CA PHE A 47 14.16 9.13 3.27
C PHE A 47 13.39 8.69 2.02
N SER A 48 12.12 8.31 2.17
CA SER A 48 11.24 7.92 1.05
C SER A 48 11.02 9.08 0.06
N SER A 49 10.78 10.30 0.58
CA SER A 49 10.60 11.50 -0.23
C SER A 49 11.90 11.92 -0.94
N LEU A 50 13.06 11.82 -0.28
CA LEU A 50 14.37 12.13 -0.85
C LEU A 50 14.75 11.15 -1.96
N VAL A 51 14.51 9.85 -1.77
CA VAL A 51 14.67 8.83 -2.82
C VAL A 51 13.79 9.20 -4.02
N GLY A 52 12.50 9.47 -3.80
CA GLY A 52 11.58 9.90 -4.86
C GLY A 52 12.03 11.18 -5.58
N LEU A 53 12.47 12.21 -4.86
CA LEU A 53 12.95 13.47 -5.42
C LEU A 53 14.27 13.34 -6.18
N TYR A 54 15.21 12.57 -5.64
CA TYR A 54 16.51 12.31 -6.28
C TYR A 54 16.32 11.61 -7.62
N PHE A 55 15.45 10.59 -7.68
CA PHE A 55 15.12 9.91 -8.93
C PHE A 55 14.25 10.73 -9.86
N GLY A 56 13.27 11.45 -9.34
CA GLY A 56 12.47 12.39 -10.13
C GLY A 56 13.37 13.42 -10.82
N TYR A 57 14.39 13.94 -10.12
CA TYR A 57 15.36 14.88 -10.70
C TYR A 57 16.29 14.21 -11.72
N GLN A 58 16.75 12.98 -11.45
CA GLN A 58 17.63 12.24 -12.36
C GLN A 58 16.90 11.81 -13.63
N ASP A 59 15.64 11.39 -13.54
CA ASP A 59 14.77 11.09 -14.68
C ASP A 59 14.43 12.36 -15.46
N HIS A 60 14.14 13.48 -14.79
CA HIS A 60 13.90 14.76 -15.45
C HIS A 60 15.15 15.26 -16.22
N LYS A 61 16.36 14.97 -15.72
CA LYS A 61 17.62 15.24 -16.42
C LYS A 61 17.80 14.33 -17.65
N MET A 62 17.46 13.05 -17.54
CA MET A 62 17.47 12.08 -18.64
C MET A 62 16.43 12.42 -19.73
N LYS A 63 15.21 12.81 -19.34
CA LYS A 63 14.14 13.28 -20.25
C LYS A 63 14.52 14.56 -20.97
N LYS A 64 15.15 15.52 -20.27
CA LYS A 64 15.65 16.76 -20.88
C LYS A 64 16.77 16.49 -21.91
N GLN A 65 17.53 15.42 -21.73
CA GLN A 65 18.56 14.97 -22.68
C GLN A 65 17.96 14.20 -23.87
N ASN A 66 16.98 13.30 -23.65
CA ASN A 66 16.29 12.58 -24.74
C ASN A 66 15.40 13.49 -25.60
N LYS A 67 14.77 14.51 -25.02
CA LYS A 67 14.00 15.53 -25.76
C LYS A 67 14.90 16.38 -26.67
N ARG A 68 16.20 16.49 -26.37
CA ARG A 68 17.20 17.13 -27.26
C ARG A 68 17.51 16.25 -28.49
N ASN A 69 17.33 14.94 -28.38
CA ASN A 69 17.68 13.96 -29.42
C ASN A 69 16.48 13.53 -30.29
N GLY A 70 15.29 14.14 -30.12
CA GLY A 70 14.12 13.89 -30.99
C GLY A 70 13.42 12.54 -30.81
N ILE A 71 13.66 11.82 -29.70
CA ILE A 71 13.03 10.53 -29.42
C ILE A 71 11.76 10.77 -28.58
N GLU A 72 10.60 10.85 -29.25
CA GLU A 72 9.28 11.10 -28.67
C GLU A 72 8.58 9.84 -28.12
N ASP A 73 9.23 9.10 -27.21
CA ASP A 73 8.61 7.93 -26.56
C ASP A 73 8.54 8.07 -25.03
N ASP A 74 8.07 9.22 -24.53
CA ASP A 74 8.06 9.51 -23.09
C ASP A 74 7.02 8.65 -22.33
N ALA A 75 5.85 8.39 -22.93
CA ALA A 75 4.80 7.56 -22.34
C ALA A 75 5.16 6.06 -22.35
N ALA A 76 5.70 5.55 -23.46
CA ALA A 76 6.17 4.17 -23.56
C ALA A 76 7.32 3.93 -22.57
N ASN A 77 8.30 4.84 -22.51
CA ASN A 77 9.39 4.74 -21.54
C ASN A 77 8.92 4.83 -20.09
N TYR A 78 7.85 5.58 -19.79
CA TYR A 78 7.27 5.64 -18.45
C TYR A 78 6.53 4.35 -18.08
N LEU A 79 5.77 3.76 -19.02
CA LEU A 79 4.90 2.61 -18.78
C LEU A 79 5.60 1.25 -18.90
N VAL A 80 6.54 1.08 -19.84
CA VAL A 80 7.18 -0.23 -20.12
C VAL A 80 8.62 -0.35 -19.61
N GLY A 81 9.15 0.69 -18.95
CA GLY A 81 10.47 0.65 -18.33
C GLY A 81 11.62 0.29 -19.28
N GLY A 82 11.44 0.43 -20.60
CA GLY A 82 12.44 0.11 -21.61
C GLY A 82 12.55 -1.36 -22.04
N ARG A 83 11.59 -2.24 -21.70
CA ARG A 83 11.51 -3.67 -22.09
C ARG A 83 12.74 -4.55 -21.75
N ASN A 84 13.75 -4.00 -21.07
CA ASN A 84 14.98 -4.69 -20.68
C ASN A 84 15.14 -4.66 -19.15
N MET A 85 14.04 -4.94 -18.45
CA MET A 85 13.99 -4.97 -16.98
C MET A 85 14.29 -6.38 -16.50
N GLN A 86 15.13 -6.49 -15.49
CA GLN A 86 15.48 -7.77 -14.91
C GLN A 86 14.33 -8.37 -14.13
N VAL A 87 14.26 -9.71 -14.13
CA VAL A 87 13.16 -10.48 -13.53
C VAL A 87 13.01 -10.19 -12.03
N LEU A 88 14.12 -10.02 -11.31
CA LEU A 88 14.10 -9.79 -9.85
C LEU A 88 13.47 -8.44 -9.45
N PRO A 89 13.89 -7.28 -9.99
CA PRO A 89 13.21 -6.00 -9.72
C PRO A 89 11.73 -5.98 -10.12
N VAL A 90 11.36 -6.65 -11.22
CA VAL A 90 9.97 -6.75 -11.66
C VAL A 90 9.15 -7.58 -10.66
N ALA A 91 9.68 -8.74 -10.24
CA ALA A 91 9.04 -9.57 -9.23
C ALA A 91 8.86 -8.81 -7.90
N LEU A 92 9.90 -8.09 -7.44
CA LEU A 92 9.83 -7.29 -6.22
C LEU A 92 8.78 -6.17 -6.32
N SER A 93 8.69 -5.48 -7.46
CA SER A 93 7.68 -4.44 -7.68
C SER A 93 6.25 -5.02 -7.71
N LEU A 94 6.07 -6.20 -8.29
CA LEU A 94 4.79 -6.91 -8.28
C LEU A 94 4.41 -7.31 -6.85
N THR A 95 5.34 -7.92 -6.09
CA THR A 95 5.11 -8.28 -4.69
C THR A 95 4.79 -7.04 -3.84
N ALA A 96 5.53 -5.95 -4.01
CA ALA A 96 5.28 -4.70 -3.29
C ALA A 96 3.88 -4.13 -3.58
N SER A 97 3.38 -4.29 -4.81
CA SER A 97 2.04 -3.84 -5.21
C SER A 97 0.92 -4.67 -4.57
N PHE A 98 1.17 -5.94 -4.21
CA PHE A 98 0.21 -6.78 -3.49
C PHE A 98 0.15 -6.48 -1.98
N VAL A 99 1.20 -5.90 -1.42
CA VAL A 99 1.26 -5.55 0.01
C VAL A 99 0.63 -4.18 0.24
N SER A 100 -0.63 -4.17 0.66
CA SER A 100 -1.35 -2.97 1.06
C SER A 100 -1.57 -2.94 2.58
N GLY A 101 -1.76 -1.73 3.15
CA GLY A 101 -2.09 -1.55 4.56
C GLY A 101 -3.39 -2.24 4.96
N ILE A 102 -4.36 -2.34 4.04
CA ILE A 102 -5.59 -3.12 4.23
C ILE A 102 -5.24 -4.59 4.44
N THR A 103 -4.36 -5.16 3.61
CA THR A 103 -3.99 -6.57 3.68
C THR A 103 -3.27 -6.88 4.99
N LEU A 104 -2.35 -6.01 5.44
CA LEU A 104 -1.63 -6.23 6.69
C LEU A 104 -2.56 -6.18 7.91
N LEU A 105 -3.35 -5.12 8.06
CA LEU A 105 -4.27 -4.98 9.20
C LEU A 105 -5.42 -5.99 9.12
N GLY A 106 -5.95 -6.21 7.91
CA GLY A 106 -7.05 -7.12 7.65
C GLY A 106 -6.66 -8.57 7.91
N THR A 107 -5.54 -9.05 7.37
CA THR A 107 -5.09 -10.43 7.58
C THR A 107 -4.77 -10.72 9.04
N SER A 108 -4.13 -9.80 9.76
CA SER A 108 -3.88 -9.98 11.19
C SER A 108 -5.18 -10.04 12.00
N THR A 109 -6.17 -9.20 11.66
CA THR A 109 -7.49 -9.21 12.31
C THR A 109 -8.25 -10.51 12.02
N GLU A 110 -8.21 -10.96 10.78
CA GLU A 110 -8.88 -12.19 10.34
C GLU A 110 -8.31 -13.43 11.04
N ILE A 111 -6.97 -13.54 11.11
CA ILE A 111 -6.30 -14.64 11.80
C ILE A 111 -6.60 -14.60 13.30
N TYR A 112 -6.68 -13.41 13.90
CA TYR A 112 -7.00 -13.24 15.31
C TYR A 112 -8.44 -13.67 15.65
N LEU A 113 -9.41 -13.33 14.79
CA LEU A 113 -10.83 -13.62 15.04
C LEU A 113 -11.25 -15.03 14.61
N TYR A 114 -10.80 -15.49 13.44
CA TYR A 114 -11.27 -16.71 12.78
C TYR A 114 -10.22 -17.84 12.74
N GLY A 115 -9.01 -17.58 13.23
CA GLY A 115 -7.96 -18.59 13.39
C GLY A 115 -7.24 -18.96 12.09
N SER A 116 -6.76 -20.21 12.00
CA SER A 116 -5.86 -20.68 10.93
C SER A 116 -6.52 -20.89 9.56
N GLN A 117 -7.80 -20.52 9.38
CA GLN A 117 -8.52 -20.69 8.11
C GLN A 117 -7.87 -19.89 6.97
N TYR A 118 -7.23 -18.76 7.30
CA TYR A 118 -6.49 -17.93 6.33
C TYR A 118 -5.34 -18.69 5.65
N CYS A 119 -4.82 -19.78 6.23
CA CYS A 119 -3.75 -20.57 5.61
C CYS A 119 -4.14 -21.20 4.26
N PHE A 120 -5.44 -21.49 4.03
CA PHE A 120 -5.89 -21.99 2.72
C PHE A 120 -5.72 -20.97 1.60
N PHE A 121 -5.79 -19.67 1.93
CA PHE A 121 -5.55 -18.59 0.97
C PHE A 121 -4.10 -18.58 0.47
N LEU A 122 -3.14 -18.88 1.34
CA LEU A 122 -1.72 -18.98 0.96
C LEU A 122 -1.48 -20.10 -0.06
N ILE A 123 -2.12 -21.25 0.14
CA ILE A 123 -2.05 -22.38 -0.81
C ILE A 123 -2.65 -21.98 -2.16
N ALA A 124 -3.79 -21.28 -2.16
CA ALA A 124 -4.42 -20.79 -3.38
C ALA A 124 -3.56 -19.79 -4.16
N ILE A 125 -2.82 -18.91 -3.46
CA ILE A 125 -1.86 -17.98 -4.10
C ILE A 125 -0.76 -18.75 -4.81
N VAL A 126 -0.17 -19.76 -4.16
CA VAL A 126 0.91 -20.56 -4.76
C VAL A 126 0.42 -21.31 -6.00
N LEU A 127 -0.75 -21.96 -5.91
CA LEU A 127 -1.35 -22.66 -7.05
C LEU A 127 -1.68 -21.71 -8.20
N THR A 128 -2.22 -20.54 -7.91
CA THR A 128 -2.51 -19.51 -8.92
C THR A 128 -1.23 -19.04 -9.60
N GLY A 129 -0.13 -18.85 -8.85
CA GLY A 129 1.18 -18.51 -9.40
C GLY A 129 1.67 -19.55 -10.42
N PHE A 130 1.52 -20.83 -10.12
CA PHE A 130 1.88 -21.91 -11.04
C PHE A 130 1.04 -21.89 -12.33
N ILE A 131 -0.28 -21.70 -12.21
CA ILE A 131 -1.20 -21.60 -13.36
C ILE A 131 -0.89 -20.38 -14.24
N ILE A 132 -0.60 -19.23 -13.63
CA ILE A 132 -0.22 -18.02 -14.36
C ILE A 132 1.07 -18.26 -15.13
N HIS A 133 2.06 -18.89 -14.50
CA HIS A 133 3.34 -19.21 -15.14
C HIS A 133 3.18 -20.16 -16.34
N SER A 134 2.36 -21.20 -16.21
CA SER A 134 2.16 -22.19 -17.29
C SER A 134 1.33 -21.66 -18.46
N THR A 135 0.37 -20.77 -18.19
CA THR A 135 -0.69 -20.45 -19.17
C THR A 135 -0.66 -18.99 -19.61
N ILE A 136 -0.61 -18.05 -18.67
CA ILE A 136 -0.80 -16.62 -18.96
C ILE A 136 0.51 -15.97 -19.44
N ILE A 137 1.65 -16.30 -18.82
CA ILE A 137 2.95 -15.75 -19.21
C ILE A 137 3.33 -16.09 -20.66
N PRO A 138 3.27 -17.34 -21.15
CA PRO A 138 3.67 -17.64 -22.53
C PRO A 138 2.79 -16.91 -23.55
N VAL A 139 1.47 -16.87 -23.32
CA VAL A 139 0.52 -16.17 -24.19
C VAL A 139 0.79 -14.66 -24.24
N LEU A 140 1.10 -14.02 -23.11
CA LEU A 140 1.42 -12.59 -23.08
C LEU A 140 2.75 -12.28 -23.76
N HIS A 141 3.76 -13.16 -23.61
CA HIS A 141 5.08 -12.95 -24.18
C HIS A 141 5.09 -13.13 -25.71
N GLU A 142 4.35 -14.11 -26.23
CA GLU A 142 4.27 -14.37 -27.67
C GLU A 142 3.58 -13.25 -28.46
N LEU A 143 2.61 -12.55 -27.86
CA LEU A 143 1.89 -11.47 -28.54
C LEU A 143 2.56 -10.09 -28.36
N GLU A 144 3.66 -10.00 -27.59
CA GLU A 144 4.41 -8.77 -27.28
C GLU A 144 3.57 -7.59 -26.74
N ILE A 145 2.44 -7.91 -26.11
CA ILE A 145 1.44 -6.94 -25.67
C ILE A 145 1.87 -6.29 -24.36
N THR A 146 1.77 -4.96 -24.28
CA THR A 146 2.16 -4.17 -23.11
C THR A 146 1.03 -3.97 -22.09
N SER A 147 -0.21 -4.29 -22.44
CA SER A 147 -1.40 -4.14 -21.59
C SER A 147 -2.34 -5.33 -21.72
N THR A 148 -2.74 -5.95 -20.61
CA THR A 148 -3.67 -7.09 -20.60
C THR A 148 -4.98 -6.80 -21.34
N TYR A 149 -5.43 -5.55 -21.38
CA TYR A 149 -6.65 -5.16 -22.13
C TYR A 149 -6.48 -5.21 -23.64
N GLN A 150 -5.26 -5.06 -24.16
CA GLN A 150 -4.97 -5.22 -25.58
C GLN A 150 -5.04 -6.69 -26.00
N TYR A 151 -4.82 -7.64 -25.07
CA TYR A 151 -5.14 -9.05 -25.32
C TYR A 151 -6.65 -9.27 -25.51
N LEU A 152 -7.50 -8.59 -24.73
CA LEU A 152 -8.96 -8.65 -24.91
C LEU A 152 -9.39 -8.13 -26.28
N GLU A 153 -8.73 -7.10 -26.81
CA GLU A 153 -9.00 -6.58 -28.15
C GLU A 153 -8.58 -7.57 -29.24
N ALA A 154 -7.38 -8.15 -29.12
CA ALA A 154 -6.87 -9.12 -30.08
C ALA A 154 -7.72 -10.39 -30.16
N ARG A 155 -8.33 -10.81 -29.03
CA ARG A 155 -9.15 -12.03 -28.96
C ARG A 155 -10.62 -11.82 -29.27
N PHE A 156 -11.18 -10.66 -28.89
CA PHE A 156 -12.59 -10.36 -29.01
C PHE A 156 -12.83 -9.17 -29.92
N ASN A 157 -12.82 -7.94 -29.39
CA ASN A 157 -13.12 -6.70 -30.11
C ASN A 157 -12.70 -5.47 -29.28
N ARG A 158 -12.62 -4.30 -29.93
CA ARG A 158 -12.26 -3.01 -29.30
C ARG A 158 -13.25 -2.57 -28.20
N GLU A 159 -14.53 -2.89 -28.35
CA GLU A 159 -15.57 -2.56 -27.35
C GLU A 159 -15.29 -3.24 -26.00
N LEU A 160 -14.86 -4.51 -26.00
CA LEU A 160 -14.52 -5.22 -24.76
C LEU A 160 -13.27 -4.64 -24.08
N ARG A 161 -12.29 -4.18 -24.87
CA ARG A 161 -11.12 -3.47 -24.32
C ARG A 161 -11.54 -2.20 -23.60
N LEU A 162 -12.41 -1.40 -24.20
CA LEU A 162 -12.90 -0.16 -23.61
C LEU A 162 -13.71 -0.45 -22.34
N PHE A 163 -14.64 -1.42 -22.40
CA PHE A 163 -15.42 -1.84 -21.26
C PHE A 163 -14.54 -2.33 -20.09
N GLY A 164 -13.57 -3.20 -20.37
CA GLY A 164 -12.64 -3.72 -19.37
C GLY A 164 -11.79 -2.63 -18.72
N SER A 165 -11.26 -1.71 -19.51
CA SER A 165 -10.47 -0.58 -19.00
C SER A 165 -11.30 0.39 -18.17
N ILE A 166 -12.53 0.71 -18.59
CA ILE A 166 -13.43 1.61 -17.83
C ILE A 166 -13.86 0.95 -16.52
N SER A 167 -14.25 -0.33 -16.56
CA SER A 167 -14.62 -1.09 -15.37
C SER A 167 -13.48 -1.14 -14.34
N PHE A 168 -12.25 -1.35 -14.81
CA PHE A 168 -11.07 -1.33 -13.96
C PHE A 168 -10.79 0.07 -13.38
N CYS A 169 -10.87 1.13 -14.17
CA CYS A 169 -10.74 2.50 -13.66
C CYS A 169 -11.79 2.79 -12.60
N PHE A 170 -13.04 2.38 -12.82
CA PHE A 170 -14.12 2.56 -11.87
C PHE A 170 -13.88 1.80 -10.55
N MET A 171 -13.52 0.52 -10.63
CA MET A 171 -13.14 -0.27 -9.45
C MET A 171 -11.97 0.37 -8.70
N THR A 172 -10.95 0.86 -9.42
CA THR A 172 -9.78 1.51 -8.83
C THR A 172 -10.16 2.81 -8.11
N ILE A 173 -11.01 3.65 -8.71
CA ILE A 173 -11.49 4.90 -8.08
C ILE A 173 -12.27 4.60 -6.80
N LEU A 174 -13.07 3.54 -6.76
CA LEU A 174 -13.80 3.14 -5.55
C LEU A 174 -12.88 2.54 -4.48
N TRP A 175 -11.83 1.85 -4.88
CA TRP A 175 -10.92 1.16 -3.97
C TRP A 175 -9.87 2.09 -3.35
N LEU A 176 -9.37 3.09 -4.11
CA LEU A 176 -8.30 4.00 -3.66
C LEU A 176 -8.60 4.75 -2.35
N PRO A 177 -9.81 5.31 -2.11
CA PRO A 177 -10.12 5.96 -0.83
C PRO A 177 -10.01 5.02 0.37
N ILE A 178 -10.40 3.76 0.22
CA ILE A 178 -10.35 2.74 1.28
C ILE A 178 -8.88 2.45 1.65
N VAL A 179 -8.01 2.38 0.64
CA VAL A 179 -6.57 2.15 0.83
C VAL A 179 -5.91 3.30 1.57
N ILE A 180 -6.27 4.54 1.24
CA ILE A 180 -5.71 5.74 1.89
C ILE A 180 -6.27 5.89 3.32
N TYR A 181 -7.50 5.45 3.56
CA TYR A 181 -8.13 5.52 4.87
C TYR A 181 -7.46 4.63 5.91
N MET A 182 -6.98 3.43 5.54
CA MET A 182 -6.29 2.53 6.48
C MET A 182 -5.08 3.13 7.21
N PRO A 183 -4.06 3.69 6.52
CA PRO A 183 -2.92 4.32 7.21
C PRO A 183 -3.35 5.58 7.99
N ALA A 184 -4.36 6.31 7.52
CA ALA A 184 -4.91 7.46 8.26
C ALA A 184 -5.57 7.02 9.58
N LEU A 185 -6.32 5.92 9.57
CA LEU A 185 -6.92 5.32 10.75
C LEU A 185 -5.86 4.84 11.74
N ALA A 186 -4.82 4.15 11.26
CA ALA A 186 -3.70 3.72 12.09
C ALA A 186 -3.00 4.92 12.75
N PHE A 187 -2.77 6.01 12.01
CA PHE A 187 -2.13 7.21 12.53
C PHE A 187 -3.03 7.99 13.52
N ASN A 188 -4.35 7.99 13.31
CA ASN A 188 -5.31 8.56 14.25
C ASN A 188 -5.32 7.79 15.58
N GLN A 189 -5.23 6.46 15.55
CA GLN A 189 -5.17 5.65 16.76
C GLN A 189 -3.91 5.95 17.58
N THR A 190 -2.77 6.13 16.92
CA THR A 190 -1.48 6.34 17.59
C THR A 190 -1.27 7.76 18.10
N THR A 191 -1.62 8.78 17.30
CA THR A 191 -1.33 10.19 17.62
C THR A 191 -2.54 10.91 18.23
N GLY A 192 -3.75 10.39 18.05
CA GLY A 192 -4.99 11.01 18.54
C GLY A 192 -5.40 12.29 17.81
N ILE A 193 -4.68 12.70 16.75
CA ILE A 193 -5.07 13.79 15.86
C ILE A 193 -6.27 13.34 15.03
N ASP A 194 -7.20 14.27 14.78
CA ASP A 194 -8.40 14.01 13.99
C ASP A 194 -8.10 13.49 12.57
N ILE A 195 -8.87 12.48 12.15
CA ILE A 195 -8.69 11.79 10.87
C ILE A 195 -8.90 12.70 9.65
N HIS A 196 -9.72 13.75 9.79
CA HIS A 196 -9.95 14.73 8.73
C HIS A 196 -8.73 15.60 8.44
N VAL A 197 -7.78 15.73 9.37
CA VAL A 197 -6.52 16.46 9.16
C VAL A 197 -5.45 15.53 8.57
N ILE A 198 -5.38 14.29 9.05
CA ILE A 198 -4.37 13.30 8.64
C ILE A 198 -4.59 12.88 7.17
N THR A 199 -5.86 12.67 6.79
CA THR A 199 -6.23 12.18 5.46
C THR A 199 -5.73 13.08 4.31
N PRO A 200 -6.03 14.39 4.25
CA PRO A 200 -5.55 15.24 3.16
C PRO A 200 -4.03 15.41 3.16
N PHE A 201 -3.38 15.42 4.33
CA PHE A 201 -1.92 15.49 4.42
C PHE A 201 -1.25 14.24 3.83
N GLN A 202 -1.75 13.06 4.17
CA GLN A 202 -1.27 11.79 3.61
C GLN A 202 -1.52 11.72 2.10
N CYS A 203 -2.70 12.14 1.62
CA CYS A 203 -2.99 12.24 0.19
C CYS A 203 -1.97 13.11 -0.54
N PHE A 204 -1.64 14.29 0.00
CA PHE A 204 -0.67 15.20 -0.60
C PHE A 204 0.71 14.54 -0.75
N ILE A 205 1.20 13.88 0.31
CA ILE A 205 2.48 13.15 0.27
C ILE A 205 2.43 12.03 -0.78
N CYS A 206 1.37 11.23 -0.81
CA CYS A 206 1.20 10.15 -1.79
C CYS A 206 1.19 10.66 -3.23
N ILE A 207 0.51 11.78 -3.51
CA ILE A 207 0.46 12.40 -4.84
C ILE A 207 1.86 12.87 -5.26
N VAL A 208 2.57 13.59 -4.39
CA VAL A 208 3.92 14.08 -4.66
C VAL A 208 4.87 12.90 -4.91
N TYR A 209 4.84 11.88 -4.06
CA TYR A 209 5.67 10.69 -4.20
C TYR A 209 5.38 9.94 -5.52
N THR A 210 4.10 9.71 -5.85
CA THR A 210 3.70 8.99 -7.06
C THR A 210 4.07 9.77 -8.33
N SER A 211 3.93 11.10 -8.30
CA SER A 211 4.26 11.96 -9.44
C SER A 211 5.76 12.00 -9.73
N LEU A 212 6.60 11.82 -8.70
CA LEU A 212 8.07 11.85 -8.83
C LEU A 212 8.69 10.47 -9.09
N GLY A 213 8.06 9.40 -8.59
CA GLY A 213 8.64 8.04 -8.57
C GLY A 213 8.80 7.41 -9.96
N GLY A 214 7.73 7.22 -10.72
CA GLY A 214 7.77 6.45 -11.97
C GLY A 214 8.27 4.99 -11.82
N ILE A 215 7.98 4.12 -12.80
CA ILE A 215 8.33 2.68 -12.72
C ILE A 215 9.86 2.45 -12.84
N LYS A 216 10.59 3.36 -13.48
CA LYS A 216 12.03 3.23 -13.74
C LYS A 216 12.93 3.51 -12.53
N ALA A 217 12.51 4.37 -11.60
CA ALA A 217 13.33 4.78 -10.46
C ALA A 217 13.63 3.62 -9.51
N VAL A 218 12.63 2.79 -9.22
CA VAL A 218 12.73 1.71 -8.23
C VAL A 218 13.61 0.57 -8.74
N VAL A 219 13.58 0.30 -10.06
CA VAL A 219 14.30 -0.83 -10.66
C VAL A 219 15.79 -0.54 -10.86
N TRP A 220 16.15 0.70 -11.16
CA TRP A 220 17.54 1.07 -11.43
C TRP A 220 18.41 1.05 -10.16
N ASP A 221 17.83 1.44 -9.03
CA ASP A 221 18.60 1.68 -7.81
C ASP A 221 18.90 0.42 -7.00
N LEU A 222 17.93 -0.49 -6.93
CA LEU A 222 18.11 -1.82 -6.33
C LEU A 222 19.17 -2.65 -7.04
N TRP A 223 19.50 -2.32 -8.29
CA TRP A 223 20.40 -3.14 -9.10
C TRP A 223 21.76 -2.50 -9.40
N LYS A 224 21.84 -1.17 -9.55
CA LYS A 224 23.10 -0.50 -9.89
C LYS A 224 24.16 -0.58 -8.77
N ASN A 225 23.74 -0.80 -7.52
CA ASN A 225 24.64 -1.03 -6.39
C ASN A 225 24.85 -2.53 -6.11
N ASN A 226 25.72 -3.18 -6.90
CA ASN A 226 26.59 -4.30 -6.50
C ASN A 226 26.00 -5.57 -5.82
N PHE A 227 24.68 -5.76 -5.71
CA PHE A 227 24.14 -6.83 -4.85
C PHE A 227 24.33 -8.26 -5.40
N PHE A 228 24.50 -8.43 -6.72
CA PHE A 228 24.65 -9.76 -7.35
C PHE A 228 25.98 -10.01 -8.05
N LYS A 229 27.04 -9.24 -7.74
CA LYS A 229 28.37 -9.57 -8.25
C LYS A 229 29.06 -10.71 -7.47
N ASN A 230 28.44 -11.18 -6.38
CA ASN A 230 28.96 -12.20 -5.46
C ASN A 230 27.97 -13.33 -5.16
N PHE A 231 26.99 -13.59 -6.04
CA PHE A 231 26.17 -14.79 -6.04
C PHE A 231 25.98 -15.26 -7.48
#